data_AF-A0A4P2QQ26-F1
#
_entry.id   AF-A0A4P2QQ26-F1
#
_cell.length_a   1.000
_cell.length_b   1.000
_cell.length_c   1.000
_cell.angle_alpha   90.00
_cell.angle_beta   90.00
_cell.angle_gamma   90.00
#
_symmetry.space_group_name_H-M   'P 1'
#
loop_
_entity.id
_entity.type
_entity.pdbx_description
1 polymer ?
#
loop_
_entity_poly.entity_id
_entity_poly.type
_entity_poly.pdbx_seq_one_letter_code
_entity_poly.pdbx_strand_id
1 'polypeptide(L)'
;MAKFDAGGDHLWSAGFPIFGNTGVWRVAEIAVDAVGNVYMLYSIYDSTYLARIGAGGAGILWTQIIPASDLSNAAVSLAVDSAGNAIVANEDPPDGSHLGAEYFTVSKFDPAGALVWTRMFENNGAMGASSVAVNASDEILVAGSADGLVDFGGGVLPAGPVLVKLDSAGQHVFSRSVRFGNKIALDPAGGVILAGGGLARLDASGNELWWVDFDAPVEDIAIAPNGMIGVTGDMIGPVDFGTGPTSYAGGRDIFVATFGP
;
A
#
# COMPACT_ATOMS: atom_id res chain seq x y z
N MET A 1 6.66 -4.29 17.32
CA MET A 1 5.29 -3.75 17.08
C MET A 1 4.81 -3.09 18.36
N ALA A 2 4.03 -2.03 18.24
CA ALA A 2 3.37 -1.39 19.37
C ALA A 2 1.90 -1.14 19.01
N LYS A 3 1.02 -1.22 20.01
CA LYS A 3 -0.37 -0.84 19.92
C LYS A 3 -0.64 0.30 20.89
N PHE A 4 -1.37 1.29 20.41
CA PHE A 4 -1.84 2.43 21.19
C PHE A 4 -3.38 2.40 21.23
N ASP A 5 -3.97 3.05 22.23
CA ASP A 5 -5.40 3.29 22.26
C ASP A 5 -5.78 4.55 21.46
N ALA A 6 -7.07 4.91 21.49
CA ALA A 6 -7.58 6.08 20.78
C ALA A 6 -7.09 7.42 21.38
N GLY A 7 -6.60 7.43 22.62
CA GLY A 7 -5.96 8.59 23.25
C GLY A 7 -4.48 8.72 22.89
N GLY A 8 -3.91 7.72 22.18
CA GLY A 8 -2.49 7.63 21.90
C GLY A 8 -1.68 7.00 23.04
N ASP A 9 -2.33 6.46 24.08
CA ASP A 9 -1.64 5.80 25.17
C ASP A 9 -1.16 4.41 24.72
N HIS A 10 0.09 4.10 25.03
CA HIS A 10 0.70 2.82 24.69
C HIS A 10 0.04 1.68 25.48
N LEU A 11 -0.57 0.73 24.77
CA LEU A 11 -1.21 -0.45 25.34
C LEU A 11 -0.22 -1.61 25.52
N TRP A 12 0.52 -1.94 24.46
CA TRP A 12 1.52 -2.99 24.49
C TRP A 12 2.53 -2.82 23.37
N SER A 13 3.74 -3.34 23.61
CA SER A 13 4.76 -3.53 22.59
C SER A 13 5.29 -4.95 22.67
N ALA A 14 5.42 -5.59 21.51
CA ALA A 14 6.06 -6.89 21.38
C ALA A 14 7.31 -6.74 20.49
N GLY A 15 8.43 -7.22 21.00
CA GLY A 15 9.66 -7.40 20.21
C GLY A 15 9.46 -8.47 19.15
N PHE A 16 10.21 -8.37 18.07
CA PHE A 16 10.19 -9.38 17.02
C PHE A 16 11.12 -10.54 17.41
N PRO A 17 10.72 -11.82 17.27
CA PRO A 17 11.64 -12.92 17.49
C PRO A 17 12.76 -12.81 16.47
N ILE A 18 13.94 -12.43 16.95
CA ILE A 18 15.13 -12.21 16.14
C ILE A 18 15.53 -13.57 15.54
N PHE A 19 15.56 -13.69 14.22
CA PHE A 19 16.15 -14.85 13.54
C PHE A 19 17.69 -14.76 13.67
N GLY A 20 18.24 -15.02 14.86
CA GLY A 20 19.69 -15.01 15.09
C GLY A 20 20.41 -13.73 14.62
N ASN A 21 21.68 -13.85 14.23
CA ASN A 21 22.50 -12.73 13.74
C ASN A 21 22.12 -12.28 12.30
N THR A 22 21.02 -12.77 11.75
CA THR A 22 20.48 -12.37 10.44
C THR A 22 19.36 -11.37 10.69
N GLY A 23 19.73 -10.10 10.83
CA GLY A 23 18.81 -9.02 11.16
C GLY A 23 17.75 -8.84 10.07
N VAL A 24 16.49 -8.68 10.47
CA VAL A 24 15.44 -8.11 9.62
C VAL A 24 15.94 -6.75 9.14
N TRP A 25 15.97 -6.54 7.83
CA TRP A 25 16.52 -5.33 7.23
C TRP A 25 15.50 -4.20 7.16
N ARG A 26 14.24 -4.54 6.92
CA ARG A 26 13.13 -3.61 6.80
C ARG A 26 11.82 -4.30 7.13
N VAL A 27 10.93 -3.61 7.84
CA VAL A 27 9.48 -3.91 7.82
C VAL A 27 8.87 -2.96 6.82
N ALA A 28 8.25 -3.50 5.76
CA ALA A 28 7.71 -2.71 4.67
C ALA A 28 6.29 -2.23 4.99
N GLU A 29 5.42 -3.13 5.45
CA GLU A 29 4.04 -2.81 5.77
C GLU A 29 3.47 -3.79 6.81
N ILE A 30 2.47 -3.33 7.56
CA ILE A 30 1.64 -4.15 8.43
C ILE A 30 0.17 -3.93 8.11
N ALA A 31 -0.62 -4.99 8.22
CA ALA A 31 -2.08 -4.95 8.14
C ALA A 31 -2.69 -5.77 9.27
N VAL A 32 -3.95 -5.51 9.63
CA VAL A 32 -4.62 -6.18 10.75
C VAL A 32 -5.96 -6.73 10.28
N ASP A 33 -6.25 -7.99 10.59
CA ASP A 33 -7.56 -8.58 10.31
C ASP A 33 -8.62 -8.20 11.37
N ALA A 34 -9.89 -8.52 11.09
CA ALA A 34 -11.01 -8.16 11.97
C ALA A 34 -10.95 -8.77 13.38
N VAL A 35 -10.18 -9.85 13.57
CA VAL A 35 -9.99 -10.50 14.88
C VAL A 35 -8.69 -10.07 15.57
N GLY A 36 -7.93 -9.16 14.94
CA GLY A 36 -6.75 -8.53 15.50
C GLY A 36 -5.44 -9.25 15.22
N ASN A 37 -5.39 -10.26 14.34
CA ASN A 37 -4.13 -10.82 13.88
C ASN A 37 -3.42 -9.79 13.00
N VAL A 38 -2.10 -9.73 13.12
CA VAL A 38 -1.26 -8.82 12.36
C VAL A 38 -0.60 -9.58 11.22
N TYR A 39 -0.72 -9.06 10.01
CA TYR A 39 0.04 -9.49 8.85
C TYR A 39 1.17 -8.49 8.66
N MET A 40 2.35 -8.98 8.32
CA MET A 40 3.55 -8.15 8.20
C MET A 40 4.36 -8.57 6.99
N LEU A 41 4.72 -7.59 6.17
CA LEU A 41 5.75 -7.74 5.14
C LEU A 41 7.08 -7.21 5.67
N TYR A 42 8.12 -8.03 5.55
CA TYR A 42 9.45 -7.70 6.01
C TYR A 42 10.52 -8.39 5.15
N SER A 43 11.74 -7.87 5.17
CA SER A 43 12.86 -8.47 4.45
C SER A 43 13.92 -9.05 5.38
N ILE A 44 14.51 -10.17 4.94
CA ILE A 44 15.77 -10.70 5.46
C ILE A 44 16.69 -10.87 4.25
N TYR A 45 17.80 -10.14 4.22
CA TYR A 45 18.63 -9.99 3.01
C TYR A 45 17.76 -9.58 1.82
N ASP A 46 17.91 -10.28 0.68
CA ASP A 46 17.25 -9.98 -0.59
C ASP A 46 15.91 -10.74 -0.72
N SER A 47 15.35 -11.22 0.38
CA SER A 47 14.11 -12.01 0.38
C SER A 47 13.03 -11.34 1.21
N THR A 48 11.84 -11.27 0.62
CA THR A 48 10.62 -10.76 1.26
C THR A 48 9.83 -11.88 1.89
N TYR A 49 9.33 -11.61 3.09
CA TYR A 49 8.55 -12.53 3.88
C TYR A 49 7.23 -11.89 4.28
N LEU A 50 6.17 -12.69 4.21
CA LEU A 50 4.89 -12.43 4.85
C LEU A 50 4.80 -13.26 6.12
N ALA A 51 4.61 -12.59 7.25
CA ALA A 51 4.26 -13.26 8.51
C ALA A 51 2.82 -12.96 8.88
N ARG A 52 2.17 -13.95 9.50
CA ARG A 52 0.94 -13.74 10.28
C ARG A 52 1.25 -13.93 11.75
N ILE A 53 0.80 -12.99 12.57
CA ILE A 53 1.07 -12.90 14.00
C ILE A 53 -0.26 -12.91 14.73
N GLY A 54 -0.36 -13.72 15.77
CA GLY A 54 -1.59 -13.86 16.55
C GLY A 54 -1.97 -12.57 17.26
N ALA A 55 -3.27 -12.34 17.40
CA ALA A 55 -3.82 -11.17 18.07
C ALA A 55 -3.22 -10.92 19.46
N GLY A 56 -3.05 -9.65 19.81
CA GLY A 56 -2.45 -9.25 21.10
C GLY A 56 -0.97 -9.61 21.25
N GLY A 57 -0.27 -9.95 20.16
CA GLY A 57 1.15 -10.31 20.19
C GLY A 57 1.40 -11.75 20.63
N ALA A 58 0.46 -12.66 20.37
CA ALA A 58 0.57 -14.09 20.72
C ALA A 58 1.69 -14.86 19.96
N GLY A 59 2.57 -14.15 19.25
CA GLY A 59 3.67 -14.72 18.49
C GLY A 59 3.35 -14.97 17.02
N ILE A 60 4.38 -15.32 16.25
CA ILE A 60 4.26 -15.66 14.82
C ILE A 60 3.49 -16.98 14.72
N LEU A 61 2.38 -16.97 13.96
CA LEU A 61 1.61 -18.16 13.61
C LEU A 61 2.27 -18.89 12.43
N TRP A 62 2.69 -18.15 11.42
CA TRP A 62 3.44 -18.66 10.27
C TRP A 62 4.22 -17.55 9.58
N THR A 63 5.19 -17.96 8.77
CA THR A 63 5.96 -17.13 7.83
C THR A 63 5.98 -17.80 6.47
N GLN A 64 5.85 -17.02 5.41
CA GLN A 64 5.96 -17.44 4.02
C GLN A 64 6.89 -16.51 3.26
N ILE A 65 7.66 -17.05 2.32
CA ILE A 65 8.42 -16.24 1.37
C ILE A 65 7.44 -15.75 0.31
N ILE A 66 7.47 -14.45 0.02
CA ILE A 66 6.80 -13.94 -1.18
C ILE A 66 7.70 -14.31 -2.36
N PRO A 67 7.22 -15.16 -3.30
CA PRO A 67 8.04 -15.59 -4.42
C PRO A 67 8.61 -14.38 -5.14
N ALA A 68 9.87 -14.51 -5.57
CA ALA A 68 10.51 -13.61 -6.51
C ALA A 68 10.75 -12.16 -6.10
N SER A 69 10.28 -11.74 -4.92
CA SER A 69 10.41 -10.33 -4.51
C SER A 69 11.70 -10.03 -3.75
N ASP A 70 12.47 -9.07 -4.28
CA ASP A 70 13.65 -8.49 -3.64
C ASP A 70 13.31 -7.10 -3.08
N LEU A 71 12.98 -7.08 -1.80
CA LEU A 71 12.64 -5.85 -1.05
C LEU A 71 13.83 -4.89 -0.84
N SER A 72 15.02 -5.19 -1.35
CA SER A 72 16.17 -4.29 -1.23
C SER A 72 15.90 -2.93 -1.90
N ASN A 73 15.00 -2.87 -2.89
CA ASN A 73 14.59 -1.62 -3.55
C ASN A 73 13.10 -1.50 -3.96
N ALA A 74 12.28 -2.55 -3.89
CA ALA A 74 10.91 -2.51 -4.42
C ALA A 74 9.89 -1.79 -3.51
N ALA A 75 8.89 -1.12 -4.12
CA ALA A 75 7.65 -0.79 -3.44
C ALA A 75 6.82 -2.06 -3.27
N VAL A 76 6.40 -2.34 -2.04
CA VAL A 76 5.54 -3.48 -1.75
C VAL A 76 4.48 -3.00 -0.79
N SER A 77 3.25 -3.46 -1.01
CA SER A 77 2.13 -3.15 -0.14
C SER A 77 1.27 -4.34 0.23
N LEU A 78 0.61 -4.27 1.40
CA LEU A 78 -0.15 -5.33 2.03
C LEU A 78 -1.51 -4.82 2.51
N ALA A 79 -2.57 -5.49 2.08
CA ALA A 79 -3.90 -5.37 2.66
C ALA A 79 -4.45 -6.74 3.07
N VAL A 80 -5.51 -6.76 3.87
CA VAL A 80 -6.16 -7.99 4.32
C VAL A 80 -7.66 -7.89 4.03
N ASP A 81 -8.22 -8.93 3.42
CA ASP A 81 -9.66 -8.99 3.12
C ASP A 81 -10.48 -9.47 4.33
N SER A 82 -11.81 -9.45 4.19
CA SER A 82 -12.74 -9.79 5.28
C SER A 82 -12.61 -11.23 5.80
N ALA A 83 -12.07 -12.14 4.98
CA ALA A 83 -11.81 -13.53 5.33
C ALA A 83 -10.40 -13.76 5.92
N GLY A 84 -9.59 -12.72 6.04
CA GLY A 84 -8.21 -12.81 6.53
C GLY A 84 -7.23 -13.27 5.46
N ASN A 85 -7.56 -13.17 4.18
CA ASN A 85 -6.58 -13.39 3.11
C ASN A 85 -5.69 -12.17 2.98
N ALA A 86 -4.39 -12.37 2.85
CA ALA A 86 -3.45 -11.29 2.58
C ALA A 86 -3.42 -10.99 1.08
N ILE A 87 -3.52 -9.72 0.72
CA ILE A 87 -3.34 -9.20 -0.64
C ILE A 87 -2.04 -8.43 -0.67
N VAL A 88 -1.12 -8.84 -1.53
CA VAL A 88 0.20 -8.23 -1.68
C VAL A 88 0.31 -7.62 -3.08
N ALA A 89 0.62 -6.34 -3.15
CA ALA A 89 1.01 -5.66 -4.38
C ALA A 89 2.53 -5.46 -4.39
N ASN A 90 3.19 -5.76 -5.51
CA ASN A 90 4.64 -5.61 -5.65
C ASN A 90 5.05 -5.35 -7.10
N GLU A 91 6.33 -5.06 -7.26
CA GLU A 91 6.96 -4.65 -8.53
C GLU A 91 7.69 -5.81 -9.23
N ASP A 92 7.56 -7.03 -8.70
CA ASP A 92 8.35 -8.20 -9.11
C ASP A 92 7.51 -9.23 -9.88
N PRO A 93 8.09 -9.95 -10.86
CA PRO A 93 7.39 -11.01 -11.56
C PRO A 93 7.32 -12.26 -10.66
N PRO A 94 6.29 -13.11 -10.74
CA PRO A 94 6.14 -14.28 -9.85
C PRO A 94 7.28 -15.32 -9.95
N ASP A 95 8.05 -15.30 -11.04
CA ASP A 95 9.11 -16.26 -11.34
C ASP A 95 10.53 -15.77 -10.99
N GLY A 96 10.68 -14.52 -10.54
CA GLY A 96 11.96 -13.95 -10.11
C GLY A 96 12.87 -13.54 -11.25
N SER A 97 12.37 -13.54 -12.48
CA SER A 97 13.11 -13.09 -13.65
C SER A 97 13.20 -11.55 -13.68
N HIS A 98 14.20 -11.02 -12.98
CA HIS A 98 14.53 -9.59 -12.98
C HIS A 98 15.20 -9.23 -14.32
N LEU A 99 14.40 -9.18 -15.40
CA LEU A 99 14.87 -8.89 -16.76
C LEU A 99 15.02 -7.38 -17.04
N GLY A 100 15.12 -6.56 -15.98
CA GLY A 100 15.20 -5.10 -16.08
C GLY A 100 13.87 -4.41 -16.38
N ALA A 101 12.75 -5.15 -16.31
CA ALA A 101 11.40 -4.61 -16.33
C ALA A 101 10.84 -4.70 -14.90
N GLU A 102 10.31 -3.59 -14.40
CA GLU A 102 9.47 -3.58 -13.19
C GLU A 102 8.05 -4.02 -13.61
N TYR A 103 7.38 -4.84 -12.80
CA TYR A 103 6.08 -5.45 -13.11
C TYR A 103 4.97 -4.89 -12.23
N PHE A 104 3.72 -5.05 -12.62
CA PHE A 104 2.58 -4.75 -11.76
C PHE A 104 1.95 -6.07 -11.32
N THR A 105 2.31 -6.52 -10.12
CA THR A 105 1.90 -7.83 -9.60
C THR A 105 1.01 -7.69 -8.38
N VAL A 106 -0.06 -8.49 -8.34
CA VAL A 106 -0.97 -8.62 -7.19
C VAL A 106 -1.12 -10.09 -6.85
N SER A 107 -0.87 -10.47 -5.60
CA SER A 107 -0.99 -11.85 -5.13
C SER A 107 -1.95 -11.95 -3.95
N LYS A 108 -2.71 -13.04 -3.89
CA LYS A 108 -3.58 -13.37 -2.76
C LYS A 108 -3.09 -14.62 -2.05
N PHE A 109 -2.96 -14.54 -0.74
CA PHE A 109 -2.59 -15.65 0.13
C PHE A 109 -3.73 -15.94 1.10
N ASP A 110 -4.04 -17.21 1.31
CA ASP A 110 -5.06 -17.61 2.27
C ASP A 110 -4.61 -17.36 3.73
N PRO A 111 -5.48 -17.49 4.74
CA PRO A 111 -5.10 -17.21 6.13
C PRO A 111 -4.09 -18.22 6.71
N ALA A 112 -3.85 -19.35 6.02
CA ALA A 112 -2.82 -20.33 6.32
C ALA A 112 -1.47 -20.00 5.63
N GLY A 113 -1.44 -18.97 4.78
CA GLY A 113 -0.27 -18.49 4.05
C GLY A 113 -0.08 -19.13 2.68
N ALA A 114 -1.00 -19.97 2.20
CA ALA A 114 -0.87 -20.56 0.88
C ALA A 114 -1.22 -19.55 -0.21
N LEU A 115 -0.39 -19.47 -1.27
CA LEU A 115 -0.69 -18.65 -2.44
C LEU A 115 -1.95 -19.19 -3.15
N VAL A 116 -2.98 -18.36 -3.23
CA VAL A 116 -4.25 -18.67 -3.92
C VAL A 116 -4.14 -18.33 -5.39
N TRP A 117 -3.66 -17.13 -5.69
CA TRP A 117 -3.45 -16.67 -7.07
C TRP A 117 -2.46 -15.51 -7.11
N THR A 118 -1.88 -15.31 -8.30
CA THR A 118 -1.16 -14.11 -8.69
C THR A 118 -1.74 -13.56 -10.00
N ARG A 119 -1.79 -12.24 -10.11
CA ARG A 119 -2.03 -11.48 -11.34
C ARG A 119 -0.79 -10.67 -11.61
N MET A 120 -0.35 -10.72 -12.86
CA MET A 120 0.78 -9.95 -13.36
C MET A 120 0.30 -9.23 -14.62
N PHE A 121 0.59 -7.94 -14.68
CA PHE A 121 0.37 -7.12 -15.87
C PHE A 121 1.72 -6.72 -16.43
N GLU A 122 1.81 -6.66 -17.75
CA GLU A 122 3.06 -6.44 -18.47
C GLU A 122 2.94 -5.27 -19.45
N ASN A 123 4.06 -4.60 -19.69
CA ASN A 123 4.22 -3.61 -20.74
C ASN A 123 5.67 -3.66 -21.27
N ASN A 124 6.01 -2.74 -22.17
CA ASN A 124 7.36 -2.60 -22.71
C ASN A 124 8.23 -1.57 -21.94
N GLY A 125 7.86 -1.18 -20.73
CA GLY A 125 8.52 -0.16 -19.90
C GLY A 125 8.64 -0.59 -18.43
N ALA A 126 9.04 0.32 -17.55
CA ALA A 126 8.93 0.09 -16.11
C ALA A 126 7.47 0.22 -15.67
N MET A 127 7.04 -0.54 -14.67
CA MET A 127 5.77 -0.36 -13.99
C MET A 127 5.84 -0.90 -12.57
N GLY A 128 5.03 -0.37 -11.67
CA GLY A 128 5.06 -0.82 -10.28
C GLY A 128 3.74 -0.60 -9.58
N ALA A 129 3.35 -1.61 -8.79
CA ALA A 129 2.23 -1.51 -7.88
C ALA A 129 2.72 -0.99 -6.52
N SER A 130 2.34 0.23 -6.16
CA SER A 130 2.92 0.94 -5.02
C SER A 130 2.10 0.82 -3.73
N SER A 131 0.78 0.65 -3.83
CA SER A 131 -0.11 0.57 -2.67
C SER A 131 -1.39 -0.18 -2.98
N VAL A 132 -1.86 -1.00 -2.05
CA VAL A 132 -3.10 -1.79 -2.18
C VAL A 132 -4.04 -1.54 -1.02
N ALA A 133 -5.34 -1.49 -1.31
CA ALA A 133 -6.40 -1.45 -0.32
C ALA A 133 -7.53 -2.42 -0.71
N VAL A 134 -8.24 -2.94 0.29
CA VAL A 134 -9.39 -3.83 0.09
C VAL A 134 -10.62 -3.18 0.69
N ASN A 135 -11.70 -3.11 -0.08
CA ASN A 135 -12.96 -2.53 0.40
C ASN A 135 -13.83 -3.57 1.13
N ALA A 136 -14.94 -3.12 1.71
CA ALA A 136 -15.86 -3.98 2.47
C ALA A 136 -16.56 -5.08 1.63
N SER A 137 -16.44 -5.04 0.30
CA SER A 137 -16.94 -6.07 -0.62
C SER A 137 -15.83 -7.02 -1.09
N ASP A 138 -14.65 -6.97 -0.45
CA ASP A 138 -13.43 -7.69 -0.82
C ASP A 138 -12.93 -7.40 -2.24
N GLU A 139 -13.33 -6.26 -2.82
CA GLU A 139 -12.74 -5.75 -4.05
C GLU A 139 -11.38 -5.12 -3.72
N ILE A 140 -10.43 -5.36 -4.61
CA ILE A 140 -9.02 -5.00 -4.43
C ILE A 140 -8.74 -3.78 -5.29
N LEU A 141 -8.26 -2.71 -4.69
CA LEU A 141 -7.86 -1.48 -5.39
C LEU A 141 -6.35 -1.30 -5.24
N VAL A 142 -5.67 -1.10 -6.36
CA VAL A 142 -4.21 -0.99 -6.42
C VAL A 142 -3.83 0.29 -7.13
N ALA A 143 -3.06 1.12 -6.45
CA ALA A 143 -2.44 2.31 -7.02
C ALA A 143 -0.99 1.99 -7.42
N GLY A 144 -0.53 2.62 -8.49
CA GLY A 144 0.84 2.47 -8.95
C GLY A 144 1.15 3.35 -10.15
N SER A 145 2.15 2.98 -10.93
CA SER A 145 2.55 3.70 -12.14
C SER A 145 3.02 2.76 -13.25
N ALA A 146 3.00 3.28 -14.49
CA ALA A 146 3.58 2.61 -15.64
C ALA A 146 4.26 3.62 -16.56
N ASP A 147 5.48 3.32 -17.03
CA ASP A 147 6.29 4.14 -17.95
C ASP A 147 6.02 3.83 -19.42
N GLY A 148 4.85 3.28 -19.73
CA GLY A 148 4.47 2.91 -21.08
C GLY A 148 3.00 2.53 -21.21
N LEU A 149 2.61 2.17 -22.43
CA LEU A 149 1.27 1.69 -22.72
C LEU A 149 1.04 0.33 -22.03
N VAL A 150 0.00 0.24 -21.22
CA VAL A 150 -0.35 -0.98 -20.48
C VAL A 150 -1.86 -1.24 -20.56
N ASP A 151 -2.24 -2.50 -20.74
CA ASP A 151 -3.65 -2.93 -20.66
C ASP A 151 -3.83 -3.85 -19.45
N PHE A 152 -4.64 -3.41 -18.50
CA PHE A 152 -4.98 -4.17 -17.30
C PHE A 152 -6.20 -5.09 -17.49
N GLY A 153 -6.77 -5.16 -18.69
CA GLY A 153 -7.98 -5.91 -19.05
C GLY A 153 -9.15 -5.04 -19.49
N GLY A 154 -9.03 -3.71 -19.39
CA GLY A 154 -10.08 -2.73 -19.71
C GLY A 154 -9.78 -1.85 -20.92
N GLY A 155 -8.69 -2.13 -21.64
CA GLY A 155 -8.14 -1.30 -22.71
C GLY A 155 -6.85 -0.59 -22.27
N VAL A 156 -6.10 -0.13 -23.27
CA VAL A 156 -4.77 0.46 -23.11
C VAL A 156 -4.85 1.82 -22.39
N LEU A 157 -4.07 1.97 -21.33
CA LEU A 157 -3.79 3.23 -20.64
C LEU A 157 -2.43 3.79 -21.07
N PRO A 158 -2.27 5.13 -21.09
CA PRO A 158 -0.98 5.79 -21.31
C PRO A 158 -0.05 5.64 -20.11
N ALA A 159 1.21 6.04 -20.30
CA ALA A 159 2.17 6.16 -19.21
C ALA A 159 1.71 7.17 -18.15
N GLY A 160 2.01 6.89 -16.88
CA GLY A 160 1.68 7.72 -15.72
C GLY A 160 1.09 6.91 -14.55
N PRO A 161 0.55 7.61 -13.53
CA PRO A 161 -0.09 6.97 -12.40
C PRO A 161 -1.39 6.26 -12.80
N VAL A 162 -1.63 5.09 -12.20
CA VAL A 162 -2.77 4.23 -12.49
C VAL A 162 -3.49 3.79 -11.23
N LEU A 163 -4.81 3.59 -11.36
CA LEU A 163 -5.64 2.88 -10.41
C LEU A 163 -6.24 1.66 -11.10
N VAL A 164 -6.04 0.49 -10.52
CA VAL A 164 -6.61 -0.79 -10.97
C VAL A 164 -7.55 -1.31 -9.89
N LYS A 165 -8.77 -1.67 -10.28
CA LYS A 165 -9.73 -2.37 -9.43
C LYS A 165 -9.89 -3.81 -9.91
N LEU A 166 -9.74 -4.75 -9.00
CA LEU A 166 -10.00 -6.17 -9.19
C LEU A 166 -11.16 -6.61 -8.28
N ASP A 167 -11.87 -7.65 -8.68
CA ASP A 167 -12.79 -8.36 -7.80
C ASP A 167 -12.04 -9.24 -6.78
N SER A 168 -12.77 -9.88 -5.87
CA SER A 168 -12.20 -10.73 -4.83
C SER A 168 -11.51 -12.01 -5.35
N ALA A 169 -11.79 -12.39 -6.61
CA ALA A 169 -11.14 -13.48 -7.33
C ALA A 169 -9.94 -13.00 -8.18
N GLY A 170 -9.61 -11.71 -8.11
CA GLY A 170 -8.51 -11.08 -8.86
C GLY A 170 -8.82 -10.86 -10.34
N GLN A 171 -10.09 -10.84 -10.76
CA GLN A 171 -10.46 -10.44 -12.12
C GLN A 171 -10.53 -8.93 -12.21
N HIS A 172 -10.12 -8.38 -13.36
CA HIS A 172 -10.20 -6.95 -13.61
C HIS A 172 -11.67 -6.46 -13.62
N VAL A 173 -11.90 -5.33 -12.95
CA VAL A 173 -13.18 -4.62 -12.91
C VAL A 173 -13.07 -3.31 -13.69
N PHE A 174 -12.08 -2.48 -13.34
CA PHE A 174 -11.73 -1.28 -14.11
C PHE A 174 -10.27 -0.89 -13.93
N SER A 175 -9.76 -0.07 -14.84
CA SER A 175 -8.48 0.63 -14.69
C SER A 175 -8.62 2.08 -15.19
N ARG A 176 -7.88 3.00 -14.56
CA ARG A 176 -7.91 4.44 -14.86
C ARG A 176 -6.51 5.05 -14.77
N SER A 177 -6.22 6.01 -15.66
CA SER A 177 -5.16 7.01 -15.39
C SER A 177 -5.65 7.94 -14.29
N VAL A 178 -4.77 8.22 -13.33
CA VAL A 178 -5.08 9.02 -12.15
C VAL A 178 -3.98 10.05 -11.90
N ARG A 179 -4.24 11.01 -11.02
CA ARG A 179 -3.29 12.09 -10.71
C ARG A 179 -2.11 11.63 -9.87
N PHE A 180 -2.38 10.76 -8.90
CA PHE A 180 -1.41 10.26 -7.94
C PHE A 180 -1.52 8.74 -7.82
N GLY A 181 -0.39 8.05 -7.65
CA GLY A 181 -0.31 6.58 -7.66
C GLY A 181 0.47 5.97 -6.50
N ASN A 182 0.92 6.78 -5.53
CA ASN A 182 1.92 6.34 -4.53
C ASN A 182 1.28 5.64 -3.33
N LYS A 183 0.12 6.14 -2.88
CA LYS A 183 -0.65 5.59 -1.75
C LYS A 183 -2.14 5.62 -2.03
N ILE A 184 -2.85 4.63 -1.49
CA ILE A 184 -4.32 4.54 -1.57
C ILE A 184 -4.90 4.33 -0.17
N ALA A 185 -6.00 5.01 0.12
CA ALA A 185 -6.87 4.71 1.25
C ALA A 185 -8.34 4.74 0.81
N LEU A 186 -9.18 3.99 1.52
CA LEU A 186 -10.60 3.83 1.20
C LEU A 186 -11.45 4.34 2.36
N ASP A 187 -12.49 5.10 2.05
CA ASP A 187 -13.52 5.43 3.03
C ASP A 187 -14.54 4.27 3.15
N PRO A 188 -15.31 4.18 4.25
CA PRO A 188 -16.30 3.10 4.43
C PRO A 188 -17.41 3.05 3.38
N ALA A 189 -17.64 4.15 2.65
CA ALA A 189 -18.63 4.21 1.56
C ALA A 189 -18.05 3.77 0.21
N GLY A 190 -16.76 3.38 0.17
CA GLY A 190 -16.05 2.96 -1.04
C GLY A 190 -15.46 4.11 -1.85
N GLY A 191 -15.46 5.33 -1.32
CA GLY A 191 -14.68 6.43 -1.88
C GLY A 191 -13.18 6.14 -1.75
N VAL A 192 -12.42 6.63 -2.72
CA VAL A 192 -10.99 6.35 -2.86
C VAL A 192 -10.21 7.65 -2.68
N ILE A 193 -9.19 7.64 -1.84
CA ILE A 193 -8.19 8.71 -1.78
C ILE A 193 -6.87 8.18 -2.31
N LEU A 194 -6.31 8.89 -3.27
CA LEU A 194 -4.99 8.64 -3.82
C LEU A 194 -4.04 9.76 -3.37
N ALA A 195 -2.83 9.39 -2.98
CA ALA A 195 -1.80 10.33 -2.56
C ALA A 195 -0.49 10.19 -3.37
N GLY A 196 0.25 11.28 -3.42
CA GLY A 196 1.52 11.46 -4.13
C GLY A 196 2.18 12.77 -3.68
N GLY A 197 2.35 13.73 -4.60
CA GLY A 197 2.68 15.13 -4.24
C GLY A 197 1.50 15.94 -3.68
N GLY A 198 0.33 15.30 -3.61
CA GLY A 198 -0.93 15.89 -3.18
C GLY A 198 -1.96 14.79 -2.88
N LEU A 199 -3.24 15.16 -2.91
CA LEU A 199 -4.38 14.25 -2.72
C LEU A 199 -5.40 14.36 -3.85
N ALA A 200 -5.95 13.23 -4.27
CA ALA A 200 -7.10 13.16 -5.16
C ALA A 200 -8.16 12.24 -4.57
N ARG A 201 -9.41 12.71 -4.53
CA ARG A 201 -10.56 11.90 -4.13
C ARG A 201 -11.34 11.44 -5.34
N LEU A 202 -11.65 10.16 -5.39
CA LEU A 202 -12.48 9.53 -6.41
C LEU A 202 -13.71 8.88 -5.75
N ASP A 203 -14.78 8.71 -6.52
CA ASP A 203 -15.90 7.85 -6.14
C ASP A 203 -15.55 6.35 -6.29
N ALA A 204 -16.45 5.47 -5.85
CA ALA A 204 -16.27 4.01 -5.91
C ALA A 204 -16.17 3.45 -7.34
N SER A 205 -16.54 4.23 -8.35
CA SER A 205 -16.43 3.89 -9.78
C SER A 205 -15.13 4.42 -10.39
N GLY A 206 -14.29 5.09 -9.61
CA GLY A 206 -13.02 5.66 -10.03
C GLY A 206 -13.13 7.01 -10.75
N ASN A 207 -14.23 7.75 -10.57
CA ASN A 207 -14.34 9.11 -11.12
C ASN A 207 -13.75 10.12 -10.11
N GLU A 208 -12.84 10.99 -10.57
CA GLU A 208 -12.27 12.07 -9.75
C GLU A 208 -13.35 13.07 -9.32
N LEU A 209 -13.42 13.34 -8.02
CA LEU A 209 -14.35 14.28 -7.38
C LEU A 209 -13.66 15.60 -7.07
N TRP A 210 -12.45 15.55 -6.52
CA TRP A 210 -11.60 16.71 -6.24
C TRP A 210 -10.14 16.31 -6.15
N TRP A 211 -9.25 17.29 -6.24
CA TRP A 211 -7.83 17.12 -5.97
C TRP A 211 -7.23 18.39 -5.38
N VAL A 212 -6.12 18.22 -4.65
CA VAL A 212 -5.24 19.28 -4.16
C VAL A 212 -3.81 18.85 -4.40
N ASP A 213 -2.97 19.79 -4.82
CA ASP A 213 -1.53 19.60 -4.97
C ASP A 213 -0.84 20.56 -4.00
N PHE A 214 0.06 20.03 -3.19
CA PHE A 214 0.84 20.80 -2.23
C PHE A 214 2.35 20.56 -2.40
N ASP A 215 2.77 19.93 -3.50
CA ASP A 215 4.16 19.70 -3.89
C ASP A 215 5.03 19.09 -2.76
N ALA A 216 4.46 18.18 -1.98
CA ALA A 216 5.18 17.45 -0.94
C ALA A 216 4.83 15.96 -0.99
N PRO A 217 5.82 15.06 -0.94
CA PRO A 217 5.58 13.63 -1.01
C PRO A 217 4.82 13.13 0.23
N VAL A 218 3.71 12.44 -0.01
CA VAL A 218 2.99 11.67 1.01
C VAL A 218 3.62 10.29 1.15
N GLU A 219 4.05 9.98 2.36
CA GLU A 219 4.61 8.68 2.75
C GLU A 219 3.55 7.71 3.26
N ASP A 220 2.52 8.20 3.95
CA ASP A 220 1.41 7.36 4.40
C ASP A 220 0.09 8.14 4.50
N ILE A 221 -1.03 7.42 4.38
CA ILE A 221 -2.38 7.98 4.39
C ILE A 221 -3.35 7.08 5.16
N ALA A 222 -4.21 7.69 5.97
CA ALA A 222 -5.29 7.02 6.66
C ALA A 222 -6.58 7.83 6.58
N ILE A 223 -7.73 7.13 6.55
CA ILE A 223 -9.05 7.75 6.57
C ILE A 223 -9.75 7.32 7.85
N ALA A 224 -10.15 8.30 8.66
CA ALA A 224 -10.96 8.05 9.84
C ALA A 224 -12.42 7.73 9.45
N PRO A 225 -13.20 7.03 10.28
CA PRO A 225 -14.60 6.71 9.98
C PRO A 225 -15.51 7.92 9.74
N ASN A 226 -15.12 9.11 10.21
CA ASN A 226 -15.81 10.38 9.95
C ASN A 226 -15.42 11.04 8.62
N GLY A 227 -14.58 10.39 7.81
CA GLY A 227 -14.08 10.87 6.53
C GLY A 227 -12.87 11.81 6.61
N MET A 228 -12.34 12.09 7.80
CA MET A 228 -11.11 12.88 7.94
C MET A 228 -9.91 12.12 7.38
N ILE A 229 -9.15 12.78 6.53
CA ILE A 229 -7.97 12.21 5.88
C ILE A 229 -6.75 12.68 6.66
N GLY A 230 -5.94 11.76 7.17
CA GLY A 230 -4.63 12.05 7.75
C GLY A 230 -3.53 11.62 6.80
N VAL A 231 -2.50 12.43 6.66
CA VAL A 231 -1.31 12.10 5.86
C VAL A 231 -0.04 12.39 6.64
N THR A 232 0.99 11.61 6.37
CA THR A 232 2.36 11.89 6.79
C THR A 232 3.26 11.95 5.57
N GLY A 233 4.41 12.60 5.71
CA GLY A 233 5.39 12.67 4.65
C GLY A 233 6.59 13.51 5.05
N ASP A 234 7.42 13.82 4.07
CA ASP A 234 8.54 14.72 4.26
C ASP A 234 8.46 15.92 3.33
N MET A 235 9.17 16.98 3.71
CA MET A 235 9.17 18.23 2.99
C MET A 235 10.56 18.87 2.99
N ILE A 236 10.85 19.59 1.91
CA ILE A 236 12.01 20.47 1.78
C ILE A 236 11.48 21.85 1.40
N GLY A 237 11.35 22.72 2.39
CA GLY A 237 10.79 24.06 2.23
C GLY A 237 9.43 24.24 2.90
N PRO A 238 8.88 25.47 2.88
CA PRO A 238 7.51 25.73 3.31
C PRO A 238 6.51 24.99 2.42
N VAL A 239 5.54 24.30 3.03
CA VAL A 239 4.44 23.61 2.32
C VAL A 239 3.11 24.23 2.76
N ASP A 240 2.21 24.48 1.82
CA ASP A 240 0.87 24.98 2.11
C ASP A 240 -0.17 23.86 1.97
N PHE A 241 -0.71 23.41 3.09
CA PHE A 241 -1.77 22.39 3.14
C PHE A 241 -3.19 23.00 3.08
N GLY A 242 -3.31 24.30 2.74
CA GLY A 242 -4.57 25.03 2.59
C GLY A 242 -4.81 26.12 3.66
N THR A 243 -3.87 26.33 4.59
CA THR A 243 -3.95 27.35 5.64
C THR A 243 -2.80 28.35 5.62
N GLY A 244 -2.03 28.37 4.53
CA GLY A 244 -0.79 29.11 4.39
C GLY A 244 0.45 28.23 4.60
N PRO A 245 1.62 28.68 4.14
CA PRO A 245 2.85 27.90 4.18
C PRO A 245 3.31 27.63 5.62
N THR A 246 3.80 26.42 5.87
CA THR A 246 4.45 26.04 7.13
C THR A 246 5.71 26.86 7.38
N SER A 247 6.06 27.04 8.66
CA SER A 247 7.37 27.59 9.04
C SER A 247 8.47 26.60 8.64
N TYR A 248 9.55 27.11 8.05
CA TYR A 248 10.68 26.29 7.60
C TYR A 248 12.01 26.92 8.01
N ALA A 249 12.87 26.15 8.67
CA ALA A 249 14.17 26.61 9.17
C ALA A 249 15.37 26.05 8.37
N GLY A 250 15.13 25.25 7.31
CA GLY A 250 16.17 24.58 6.52
C GLY A 250 16.19 23.06 6.70
N GLY A 251 16.76 22.34 5.74
CA GLY A 251 16.89 20.87 5.76
C GLY A 251 15.66 20.10 5.25
N ARG A 252 15.66 18.77 5.44
CA ARG A 252 14.49 17.91 5.26
C ARG A 252 13.75 17.83 6.60
N ASP A 253 12.44 18.04 6.58
CA ASP A 253 11.58 17.93 7.75
C ASP A 253 10.43 16.96 7.47
N ILE A 254 9.70 16.53 8.50
CA ILE A 254 8.51 15.70 8.36
C ILE A 254 7.24 16.54 8.54
N PHE A 255 6.14 16.11 7.93
CA PHE A 255 4.84 16.70 8.19
C PHE A 255 3.82 15.65 8.62
N VAL A 256 2.83 16.13 9.36
CA VAL A 256 1.55 15.45 9.57
C VAL A 256 0.47 16.48 9.24
N ALA A 257 -0.43 16.16 8.33
CA ALA A 257 -1.52 17.03 7.93
C ALA A 257 -2.86 16.28 7.98
N THR A 258 -3.94 17.04 8.20
CA THR A 258 -5.29 16.49 8.17
C THR A 258 -6.18 17.32 7.26
N PHE A 259 -7.02 16.64 6.50
CA PHE A 259 -7.97 17.24 5.57
C PHE A 259 -9.39 16.81 5.94
N GLY A 260 -10.30 17.78 5.91
CA GLY A 260 -11.72 17.50 6.09
C GLY A 260 -12.30 16.68 4.93
N PRO A 261 -13.43 15.99 5.15
CA PRO A 261 -14.14 15.25 4.11
C PRO A 261 -14.67 16.13 2.97
#